data_AF-A0A7L8D3M4-F1
#
_entry.id   AF-A0A7L8D3M4-F1
#
_cell.length_a   1.000
_cell.length_b   1.000
_cell.length_c   1.000
_cell.angle_alpha   90.00
_cell.angle_beta   90.00
_cell.angle_gamma   90.00
#
_symmetry.space_group_name_H-M   'P 1'
#
loop_
_entity.id
_entity.type
_entity.pdbx_description
1 polymer ?
#
loop_
_entity_poly.entity_id
_entity_poly.type
_entity_poly.pdbx_seq_one_letter_code
_entity_poly.pdbx_strand_id
1 'polypeptide(L)'
;MLTSPERTAVAWPAYRPYRATVARVLPLSPSFRRVTFTGPDFEIFGTTGLDQRIKLILPSADGGLCDVGADDERVVREGSWYARWRALPAADRSPFRTYTVRAIRPERRELDVDMVLHPAASGHGDGPAASWLRRATVGDEVIIVGPDARTADPTVGIDWRPGSARHVLLAGDETAAPAICSIIESLDPRITAQAFIEVPSSADILSLVPRGISRVAWLARDAGCETAHGFEAIAPRGELLERAVRAWLPRHTAELASAVSLAPQQLDDIDVDAELLWDSPVDPSTGDFYAWIAGEASTVKSLRRHLVSDIGVDRRNVAFMGYWRDGRSEAQ
;
A
#
# COMPACT_ATOMS: atom_id res chain seq x y z
N MET A 1 -27.53 35.79 -31.32
CA MET A 1 -27.20 34.89 -30.20
C MET A 1 -25.87 34.24 -30.52
N LEU A 2 -24.78 34.73 -29.92
CA LEU A 2 -23.47 34.07 -30.00
C LEU A 2 -23.53 32.89 -29.04
N THR A 3 -23.50 31.67 -29.57
CA THR A 3 -23.31 30.44 -28.80
C THR A 3 -21.89 30.49 -28.23
N SER A 4 -21.78 30.68 -26.91
CA SER A 4 -20.52 30.51 -26.19
C SER A 4 -19.97 29.11 -26.47
N PRO A 5 -18.68 28.96 -26.81
CA PRO A 5 -18.09 27.63 -26.97
C PRO A 5 -18.17 26.91 -25.63
N GLU A 6 -18.72 25.70 -25.62
CA GLU A 6 -18.61 24.79 -24.49
C GLU A 6 -17.12 24.64 -24.17
N ARG A 7 -16.68 25.24 -23.06
CA ARG A 7 -15.37 24.96 -22.48
C ARG A 7 -15.42 23.50 -22.05
N THR A 8 -14.94 22.60 -22.91
CA THR A 8 -14.56 21.25 -22.49
C THR A 8 -13.63 21.41 -21.30
N ALA A 9 -14.10 21.03 -20.10
CA ALA A 9 -13.30 21.09 -18.91
C ALA A 9 -12.03 20.27 -19.17
N VAL A 10 -10.87 20.92 -19.03
CA VAL A 10 -9.58 20.23 -19.19
C VAL A 10 -9.50 19.20 -18.06
N ALA A 11 -9.56 17.92 -18.41
CA ALA A 11 -9.42 16.83 -17.45
C ALA A 11 -7.99 16.85 -16.88
N TRP A 12 -7.87 16.92 -15.56
CA TRP A 12 -6.58 16.73 -14.88
C TRP A 12 -6.28 15.23 -14.78
N PRO A 13 -5.01 14.81 -14.91
CA PRO A 13 -4.67 13.40 -14.74
C PRO A 13 -4.90 13.00 -13.28
N ALA A 14 -5.14 11.72 -13.07
CA ALA A 14 -5.29 11.22 -11.72
C ALA A 14 -3.99 11.38 -10.92
N TYR A 15 -2.83 11.23 -11.56
CA TYR A 15 -1.51 11.30 -10.93
C TYR A 15 -0.57 12.24 -11.67
N ARG A 16 0.26 12.95 -10.90
CA ARG A 16 1.32 13.80 -11.44
C ARG A 16 2.54 13.84 -10.50
N PRO A 17 3.72 14.23 -11.01
CA PRO A 17 4.89 14.50 -10.18
C PRO A 17 4.74 15.79 -9.38
N TYR A 18 5.17 15.75 -8.12
CA TYR A 18 5.25 16.85 -7.16
C TYR A 18 6.70 16.96 -6.67
N ARG A 19 7.29 18.16 -6.72
CA ARG A 19 8.53 18.43 -5.98
C ARG A 19 8.23 18.45 -4.49
N ALA A 20 9.05 17.76 -3.71
CA ALA A 20 8.92 17.76 -2.27
C ALA A 20 10.29 17.72 -1.59
N THR A 21 10.32 18.23 -0.37
CA THR A 21 11.46 18.09 0.53
C THR A 21 11.05 17.41 1.82
N VAL A 22 11.99 16.76 2.49
CA VAL A 22 11.77 16.20 3.81
C VAL A 22 11.59 17.34 4.82
N ALA A 23 10.40 17.46 5.40
CA ALA A 23 10.11 18.41 6.48
C ALA A 23 10.46 17.84 7.85
N ARG A 24 10.32 16.52 8.03
CA ARG A 24 10.58 15.84 9.30
C ARG A 24 10.81 14.34 9.11
N VAL A 25 11.70 13.78 9.92
CA VAL A 25 11.89 12.32 10.05
C VAL A 25 11.67 11.93 11.51
N LEU A 26 10.72 11.02 11.75
CA LEU A 26 10.34 10.58 13.09
C LEU A 26 10.45 9.05 13.20
N PRO A 27 11.34 8.49 14.04
CA PRO A 27 11.26 7.08 14.41
C PRO A 27 9.94 6.82 15.16
N LEU A 28 9.12 5.93 14.63
CA LEU A 28 7.90 5.46 15.31
C LEU A 28 8.20 4.21 16.15
N SER A 29 9.08 3.36 15.65
CA SER A 29 9.50 2.11 16.28
C SER A 29 10.88 1.69 15.74
N PRO A 30 11.46 0.54 16.13
CA PRO A 30 12.69 0.03 15.53
C PRO A 30 12.63 -0.10 14.01
N SER A 31 11.50 -0.55 13.47
CA SER A 31 11.32 -0.83 12.04
C SER A 31 10.56 0.26 11.28
N PHE A 32 9.77 1.11 11.95
CA PHE A 32 9.00 2.17 11.30
C PHE A 32 9.61 3.56 11.45
N ARG A 33 9.75 4.26 10.32
CA ARG A 33 10.11 5.68 10.24
C ARG A 33 8.99 6.43 9.53
N ARG A 34 8.42 7.45 10.17
CA ARG A 34 7.55 8.41 9.48
C ARG A 34 8.40 9.51 8.86
N VAL A 35 8.28 9.67 7.56
CA VAL A 35 8.83 10.83 6.85
C VAL A 35 7.68 11.76 6.50
N THR A 36 7.73 12.98 7.01
CA THR A 36 6.86 14.06 6.58
C THR A 36 7.55 14.80 5.45
N PHE A 37 6.90 14.87 4.30
CA PHE A 37 7.31 15.66 3.15
C PHE A 37 6.52 16.98 3.10
N THR A 38 7.09 18.01 2.50
CA THR A 38 6.39 19.26 2.20
C THR A 38 6.74 19.76 0.79
N GLY A 39 5.83 20.49 0.18
CA GLY A 39 6.00 21.08 -1.15
C GLY A 39 4.90 22.11 -1.45
N PRO A 40 5.17 23.13 -2.29
CA PRO A 40 4.20 24.20 -2.55
C PRO A 40 2.88 23.66 -3.10
N ASP A 41 2.96 22.61 -3.92
CA ASP A 41 1.84 22.02 -4.64
C ASP A 41 1.01 21.01 -3.80
N PHE A 42 1.37 20.75 -2.53
CA PHE A 42 0.60 19.83 -1.69
C PHE A 42 -0.78 20.35 -1.29
N GLU A 43 -1.08 21.63 -1.54
CA GLU A 43 -2.44 22.19 -1.40
C GLU A 43 -3.45 21.58 -2.37
N ILE A 44 -2.98 21.00 -3.48
CA ILE A 44 -3.78 20.32 -4.52
C ILE A 44 -3.47 18.82 -4.60
N PHE A 45 -2.90 18.25 -3.54
CA PHE A 45 -2.70 16.80 -3.43
C PHE A 45 -4.03 16.12 -3.08
N GLY A 46 -4.34 15.00 -3.73
CA GLY A 46 -5.58 14.25 -3.50
C GLY A 46 -5.67 13.70 -2.07
N THR A 47 -6.86 13.76 -1.48
CA THR A 47 -7.07 13.49 -0.04
C THR A 47 -7.89 12.23 0.25
N THR A 48 -8.14 11.39 -0.74
CA THR A 48 -8.97 10.17 -0.58
C THR A 48 -8.48 9.27 0.55
N GLY A 49 -7.16 9.11 0.72
CA GLY A 49 -6.58 8.34 1.82
C GLY A 49 -6.75 6.82 1.63
N LEU A 50 -7.12 6.08 2.68
CA LEU A 50 -7.25 4.61 2.64
C LEU A 50 -5.89 3.96 2.31
N ASP A 51 -5.84 3.06 1.33
CA ASP A 51 -4.62 2.43 0.82
C ASP A 51 -3.98 3.21 -0.36
N GLN A 52 -4.26 4.51 -0.49
CA GLN A 52 -3.76 5.36 -1.56
C GLN A 52 -2.23 5.25 -1.72
N ARG A 53 -1.81 4.72 -2.87
CA ARG A 53 -0.41 4.58 -3.21
C ARG A 53 0.17 5.82 -3.85
N ILE A 54 1.47 5.99 -3.71
CA ILE A 54 2.28 6.99 -4.40
C ILE A 54 3.56 6.33 -4.91
N LYS A 55 4.22 6.97 -5.87
CA LYS A 55 5.61 6.65 -6.22
C LYS A 55 6.53 7.71 -5.61
N LEU A 56 7.48 7.28 -4.80
CA LEU A 56 8.54 8.12 -4.28
C LEU A 56 9.78 7.93 -5.16
N ILE A 57 10.12 8.94 -5.96
CA ILE A 57 11.35 9.00 -6.75
C ILE A 57 12.45 9.56 -5.85
N LEU A 58 13.48 8.74 -5.64
CA LEU A 58 14.55 8.96 -4.69
C LEU A 58 15.80 9.46 -5.42
N PRO A 59 16.65 10.26 -4.76
CA PRO A 59 17.97 10.57 -5.30
C PRO A 59 18.76 9.30 -5.66
N SER A 60 19.48 9.37 -6.78
CA SER A 60 20.49 8.39 -7.17
C SER A 60 21.64 8.37 -6.15
N ALA A 61 22.53 7.38 -6.25
CA ALA A 61 23.62 7.21 -5.30
C ALA A 61 24.61 8.40 -5.25
N ASP A 62 24.68 9.18 -6.32
CA ASP A 62 25.45 10.43 -6.43
C ASP A 62 24.70 11.66 -5.88
N GLY A 63 23.48 11.48 -5.37
CA GLY A 63 22.60 12.54 -4.87
C GLY A 63 21.77 13.23 -5.95
N GLY A 64 21.93 12.86 -7.23
CA GLY A 64 21.17 13.44 -8.33
C GLY A 64 19.71 12.97 -8.37
N LEU A 65 18.79 13.88 -8.68
CA LEU A 65 17.38 13.57 -8.91
C LEU A 65 17.02 13.83 -10.37
N CYS A 66 16.51 12.82 -11.07
CA CYS A 66 16.19 12.93 -12.48
C CYS A 66 14.95 13.81 -12.72
N ASP A 67 14.96 14.55 -13.83
CA ASP A 67 13.82 15.37 -14.23
C ASP A 67 12.72 14.53 -14.92
N VAL A 68 11.68 14.21 -14.15
CA VAL A 68 10.47 13.55 -14.65
C VAL A 68 9.35 14.53 -15.05
N GLY A 69 9.67 15.82 -15.19
CA GLY A 69 8.74 16.85 -15.64
C GLY A 69 7.82 17.39 -14.55
N ALA A 70 8.34 17.53 -13.32
CA ALA A 70 7.58 18.11 -12.19
C ALA A 70 7.17 19.58 -12.43
N ASP A 71 7.99 20.34 -13.16
CA ASP A 71 7.77 21.75 -13.49
C ASP A 71 7.32 21.97 -14.95
N ASP A 72 7.13 20.88 -15.70
CA ASP A 72 6.73 20.92 -17.11
C ASP A 72 5.20 20.81 -17.19
N GLU A 73 4.52 21.93 -17.47
CA GLU A 73 3.05 21.97 -17.50
C GLU A 73 2.48 20.93 -18.47
N ARG A 74 3.14 20.67 -19.61
CA ARG A 74 2.67 19.66 -20.57
C ARG A 74 2.73 18.27 -19.94
N VAL A 75 3.85 17.91 -19.31
CA VAL A 75 3.98 16.61 -18.63
C VAL A 75 2.97 16.45 -17.49
N VAL A 76 2.78 17.51 -16.70
CA VAL A 76 1.82 17.56 -15.61
C VAL A 76 0.38 17.39 -16.11
N ARG A 77 0.00 18.03 -17.22
CA ARG A 77 -1.35 17.94 -17.80
C ARG A 77 -1.62 16.59 -18.45
N GLU A 78 -0.60 15.99 -19.06
CA GLU A 78 -0.71 14.70 -19.74
C GLU A 78 -0.52 13.50 -18.79
N GLY A 79 -0.03 13.72 -17.57
CA GLY A 79 0.34 12.64 -16.64
C GLY A 79 1.51 11.79 -17.17
N SER A 80 2.33 12.33 -18.06
CA SER A 80 3.29 11.57 -18.88
C SER A 80 4.67 11.38 -18.24
N TRP A 81 4.78 11.57 -16.92
CA TRP A 81 6.02 11.47 -16.14
C TRP A 81 6.75 10.13 -16.34
N TYR A 82 6.01 9.01 -16.41
CA TYR A 82 6.61 7.68 -16.56
C TYR A 82 7.19 7.47 -17.95
N ALA A 83 6.55 8.04 -18.99
CA ALA A 83 7.11 8.02 -20.34
C ALA A 83 8.41 8.82 -20.40
N ARG A 84 8.46 9.98 -19.73
CA ARG A 84 9.67 10.79 -19.60
C ARG A 84 10.78 10.05 -18.85
N TRP A 85 10.48 9.45 -17.70
CA TRP A 85 11.42 8.64 -16.93
C TRP A 85 11.98 7.46 -17.75
N ARG A 86 11.13 6.73 -18.48
CA ARG A 86 11.56 5.63 -19.36
C ARG A 86 12.40 6.07 -20.55
N ALA A 87 12.25 7.31 -21.00
CA ALA A 87 13.05 7.85 -22.10
C ALA A 87 14.49 8.22 -21.66
N LEU A 88 14.74 8.38 -20.36
CA LEU A 88 16.08 8.64 -19.84
C LEU A 88 17.00 7.42 -20.04
N PRO A 89 18.31 7.63 -20.25
CA PRO A 89 19.30 6.56 -20.15
C PRO A 89 19.22 5.85 -18.80
N ALA A 90 19.45 4.53 -18.77
CA ALA A 90 19.29 3.74 -17.55
C ALA A 90 20.14 4.24 -16.37
N ALA A 91 21.34 4.78 -16.64
CA ALA A 91 22.22 5.34 -15.62
C ALA A 91 21.68 6.65 -15.00
N ASP A 92 20.82 7.37 -15.71
CA ASP A 92 20.29 8.68 -15.29
C ASP A 92 18.92 8.55 -14.62
N ARG A 93 18.36 7.33 -14.56
CA ARG A 93 17.06 7.06 -13.95
C ARG A 93 17.19 7.00 -12.44
N SER A 94 16.69 8.02 -11.76
CA SER A 94 16.48 7.94 -10.33
C SER A 94 15.53 6.79 -9.99
N PRO A 95 15.86 5.96 -8.98
CA PRO A 95 15.00 4.87 -8.58
C PRO A 95 13.73 5.41 -7.93
N PHE A 96 12.59 4.77 -8.18
CA PHE A 96 11.36 5.01 -7.42
C PHE A 96 10.87 3.76 -6.70
N ARG A 97 10.10 3.96 -5.62
CA ARG A 97 9.42 2.90 -4.87
C ARG A 97 7.98 3.27 -4.58
N THR A 98 7.14 2.25 -4.46
CA THR A 98 5.73 2.43 -4.09
C THR A 98 5.57 2.55 -2.57
N TYR A 99 4.85 3.56 -2.12
CA TYR A 99 4.51 3.76 -0.71
C TYR A 99 3.04 4.13 -0.53
N THR A 100 2.54 4.00 0.69
CA THR A 100 1.17 4.39 1.04
C THR A 100 1.17 5.79 1.67
N VAL A 101 0.20 6.62 1.29
CA VAL A 101 -0.10 7.88 1.98
C VAL A 101 -0.63 7.55 3.38
N ARG A 102 0.13 7.90 4.42
CA ARG A 102 -0.33 7.71 5.80
C ARG A 102 -1.28 8.81 6.24
N ALA A 103 -0.98 10.05 5.86
CA ALA A 103 -1.82 11.21 6.09
C ALA A 103 -1.40 12.36 5.17
N ILE A 104 -2.37 13.14 4.68
CA ILE A 104 -2.13 14.38 3.94
C ILE A 104 -2.87 15.52 4.65
N ARG A 105 -2.20 16.66 4.79
CA ARG A 105 -2.72 17.89 5.39
C ARG A 105 -2.49 19.04 4.42
N PRO A 106 -3.36 19.23 3.41
CA PRO A 106 -3.15 20.21 2.34
C PRO A 106 -2.99 21.64 2.86
N GLU A 107 -3.71 21.99 3.92
CA GLU A 107 -3.65 23.30 4.59
C GLU A 107 -2.30 23.60 5.23
N ARG A 108 -1.54 22.54 5.57
CA ARG A 108 -0.16 22.63 6.07
C ARG A 108 0.88 22.28 5.00
N ARG A 109 0.43 21.82 3.83
CA ARG A 109 1.27 21.27 2.76
C ARG A 109 2.19 20.18 3.28
N GLU A 110 1.65 19.25 4.05
CA GLU A 110 2.41 18.14 4.63
C GLU A 110 1.82 16.79 4.24
N LEU A 111 2.69 15.87 3.81
CA LEU A 111 2.37 14.49 3.49
C LEU A 111 3.20 13.56 4.38
N ASP A 112 2.56 12.70 5.15
CA ASP A 112 3.24 11.65 5.92
C ASP A 112 3.26 10.34 5.14
N VAL A 113 4.43 9.71 5.15
CA VAL A 113 4.65 8.34 4.67
C VAL A 113 5.32 7.55 5.78
N ASP A 114 4.70 6.45 6.19
CA ASP A 114 5.32 5.49 7.11
C ASP A 114 6.12 4.49 6.27
N MET A 115 7.43 4.51 6.45
CA MET A 115 8.38 3.69 5.71
C MET A 115 8.96 2.61 6.62
N VAL A 116 8.97 1.38 6.12
CA VAL A 116 9.59 0.24 6.80
C VAL A 116 11.08 0.22 6.50
N LEU A 117 11.87 0.09 7.56
CA LEU A 117 13.30 -0.15 7.50
C LEU A 117 13.57 -1.59 7.89
N HIS A 118 13.71 -2.46 6.90
CA HIS A 118 14.09 -3.84 7.15
C HIS A 118 15.53 -3.92 7.71
N PRO A 119 15.84 -4.90 8.58
CA PRO A 119 17.22 -5.26 8.86
C PRO A 119 17.93 -5.58 7.54
N ALA A 120 19.22 -5.24 7.43
CA ALA A 120 19.99 -5.62 6.24
C ALA A 120 19.90 -7.15 6.08
N ALA A 121 19.33 -7.61 4.97
CA ALA A 121 19.22 -9.03 4.70
C ALA A 121 20.63 -9.63 4.64
N SER A 122 20.84 -10.77 5.29
CA SER A 122 22.11 -11.49 5.25
C SER A 122 22.44 -11.88 3.81
N GLY A 123 23.30 -11.10 3.14
CA GLY A 123 23.84 -11.37 1.81
C GLY A 123 23.46 -10.36 0.72
N HIS A 124 22.51 -9.45 0.96
CA HIS A 124 22.12 -8.41 -0.01
C HIS A 124 22.12 -7.04 0.65
N GLY A 125 22.75 -6.06 0.00
CA GLY A 125 22.75 -4.67 0.47
C GLY A 125 21.34 -4.08 0.50
N ASP A 126 21.17 -2.99 1.27
CA ASP A 126 19.91 -2.25 1.31
C ASP A 126 19.47 -1.80 -0.08
N GLY A 127 18.17 -1.97 -0.38
CA GLY A 127 17.56 -1.35 -1.56
C GLY A 127 17.64 0.19 -1.52
N PRO A 128 17.38 0.89 -2.63
CA PRO A 128 17.57 2.34 -2.73
C PRO A 128 16.75 3.13 -1.69
N ALA A 129 15.51 2.71 -1.40
CA ALA A 129 14.69 3.38 -0.41
C ALA A 129 15.18 3.17 1.03
N ALA A 130 15.61 1.95 1.40
CA ALA A 130 16.20 1.70 2.70
C ALA A 130 17.52 2.46 2.86
N SER A 131 18.37 2.44 1.82
CA SER A 131 19.62 3.20 1.76
C SER A 131 19.43 4.70 1.91
N TRP A 132 18.42 5.27 1.27
CA TRP A 132 18.04 6.68 1.41
C TRP A 132 17.49 6.97 2.81
N LEU A 133 16.53 6.17 3.28
CA LEU A 133 15.84 6.39 4.55
C LEU A 133 16.80 6.36 5.77
N ARG A 134 17.87 5.56 5.73
CA ARG A 134 18.90 5.56 6.78
C ARG A 134 19.68 6.87 6.90
N ARG A 135 19.74 7.64 5.82
CA ARG A 135 20.51 8.89 5.71
C ARG A 135 19.63 10.13 5.58
N ALA A 136 18.32 9.95 5.40
CA ALA A 136 17.39 11.03 5.14
C ALA A 136 17.42 12.11 6.23
N THR A 137 17.61 13.36 5.82
CA THR A 137 17.59 14.54 6.69
C THR A 137 16.59 15.58 6.23
N VAL A 138 16.22 16.49 7.12
CA VAL A 138 15.34 17.62 6.77
C VAL A 138 16.00 18.45 5.67
N GLY A 139 15.24 18.74 4.62
CA GLY A 139 15.71 19.46 3.43
C GLY A 139 16.02 18.55 2.23
N ASP A 140 16.18 17.24 2.43
CA ASP A 140 16.46 16.31 1.32
C ASP A 140 15.33 16.36 0.28
N GLU A 141 15.72 16.47 -0.99
CA GLU A 141 14.78 16.57 -2.11
C GLU A 141 14.34 15.19 -2.62
N VAL A 142 13.07 15.09 -2.99
CA VAL A 142 12.47 13.93 -3.65
C VAL A 142 11.43 14.40 -4.67
N ILE A 143 11.01 13.51 -5.58
CA ILE A 143 9.79 13.72 -6.35
C ILE A 143 8.76 12.69 -5.91
N ILE A 144 7.54 13.16 -5.62
CA ILE A 144 6.41 12.29 -5.29
C ILE A 144 5.47 12.30 -6.47
N VAL A 145 5.21 11.14 -7.07
CA VAL A 145 4.11 10.99 -8.01
C VAL A 145 2.89 10.52 -7.23
N GLY A 146 1.89 11.38 -7.14
CA GLY A 146 0.72 11.14 -6.29
C GLY A 146 -0.58 11.69 -6.89
N PRO A 147 -1.71 11.48 -6.20
CA PRO A 147 -3.01 11.88 -6.68
C PRO A 147 -3.16 13.40 -6.78
N ASP A 148 -3.83 13.87 -7.83
CA ASP A 148 -4.20 15.28 -8.01
C ASP A 148 -5.66 15.51 -7.59
N ALA A 149 -5.91 16.46 -6.69
CA ALA A 149 -7.26 16.72 -6.17
C ALA A 149 -8.25 17.23 -7.23
N ARG A 150 -7.78 17.62 -8.42
CA ARG A 150 -8.61 18.14 -9.53
C ARG A 150 -8.98 17.07 -10.55
N THR A 151 -8.52 15.83 -10.36
CA THR A 151 -8.89 14.68 -11.19
C THR A 151 -10.40 14.42 -11.17
N ALA A 152 -10.92 13.83 -12.24
CA ALA A 152 -12.29 13.31 -12.27
C ALA A 152 -12.42 11.97 -11.52
N ASP A 153 -11.33 11.20 -11.42
CA ASP A 153 -11.30 9.92 -10.71
C ASP A 153 -10.29 9.97 -9.54
N PRO A 154 -10.76 10.20 -8.30
CA PRO A 154 -9.92 10.30 -7.11
C PRO A 154 -9.56 8.93 -6.51
N THR A 155 -9.96 7.82 -7.17
CA THR A 155 -9.78 6.45 -6.67
C THR A 155 -8.60 5.73 -7.31
N VAL A 156 -7.92 6.34 -8.29
CA VAL A 156 -6.73 5.75 -8.90
C VAL A 156 -5.66 5.50 -7.82
N GLY A 157 -5.07 4.31 -7.81
CA GLY A 157 -4.08 3.90 -6.82
C GLY A 157 -4.64 3.52 -5.44
N ILE A 158 -5.96 3.28 -5.37
CA ILE A 158 -6.67 2.68 -4.22
C ILE A 158 -7.24 1.33 -4.68
N ASP A 159 -7.02 0.29 -3.88
CA ASP A 159 -7.57 -1.05 -4.09
C ASP A 159 -8.58 -1.43 -3.00
N TRP A 160 -8.73 -0.60 -1.97
CA TRP A 160 -9.84 -0.70 -1.04
C TRP A 160 -11.19 -0.46 -1.75
N ARG A 161 -11.92 -1.54 -2.03
CA ARG A 161 -13.19 -1.53 -2.76
C ARG A 161 -14.23 -2.44 -2.09
N PRO A 162 -14.68 -2.12 -0.87
CA PRO A 162 -15.56 -2.99 -0.10
C PRO A 162 -16.99 -3.10 -0.64
N GLY A 163 -17.38 -2.28 -1.64
CA GLY A 163 -18.74 -2.27 -2.16
C GLY A 163 -19.77 -2.00 -1.05
N SER A 164 -20.73 -2.90 -0.88
CA SER A 164 -21.74 -2.84 0.19
C SER A 164 -21.37 -3.59 1.46
N ALA A 165 -20.17 -4.17 1.54
CA ALA A 165 -19.78 -5.04 2.65
C ALA A 165 -19.77 -4.29 3.99
N ARG A 166 -20.32 -4.94 5.03
CA ARG A 166 -20.27 -4.45 6.41
C ARG A 166 -19.28 -5.20 7.28
N HIS A 167 -18.86 -6.39 6.87
CA HIS A 167 -17.87 -7.20 7.55
C HIS A 167 -16.59 -7.20 6.74
N VAL A 168 -15.49 -6.72 7.33
CA VAL A 168 -14.23 -6.60 6.60
C VAL A 168 -13.09 -7.32 7.32
N LEU A 169 -12.28 -8.04 6.54
CA LEU A 169 -11.04 -8.65 6.97
C LEU A 169 -9.87 -7.88 6.35
N LEU A 170 -8.99 -7.33 7.18
CA LEU A 170 -7.74 -6.69 6.78
C LEU A 170 -6.58 -7.58 7.23
N ALA A 171 -5.66 -7.94 6.34
CA ALA A 171 -4.50 -8.73 6.72
C ALA A 171 -3.24 -8.25 5.99
N GLY A 172 -2.14 -8.11 6.72
CA GLY A 172 -0.88 -7.79 6.09
C GLY A 172 0.32 -7.78 7.02
N ASP A 173 1.50 -7.59 6.44
CA ASP A 173 2.74 -7.44 7.19
C ASP A 173 3.06 -5.95 7.46
N GLU A 174 4.26 -5.69 7.97
CA GLU A 174 4.69 -4.33 8.31
C GLU A 174 4.64 -3.36 7.12
N THR A 175 4.77 -3.83 5.89
CA THR A 175 4.71 -2.99 4.68
C THR A 175 3.29 -2.56 4.32
N ALA A 176 2.30 -3.35 4.71
CA ALA A 176 0.87 -3.06 4.53
C ALA A 176 0.25 -2.33 5.72
N ALA A 177 0.93 -2.33 6.88
CA ALA A 177 0.46 -1.67 8.10
C ALA A 177 0.02 -0.21 7.91
N PRO A 178 0.72 0.66 7.12
CA PRO A 178 0.25 2.02 6.89
C PRO A 178 -1.11 2.10 6.22
N ALA A 179 -1.37 1.25 5.21
CA ALA A 179 -2.65 1.18 4.51
C ALA A 179 -3.77 0.66 5.41
N ILE A 180 -3.50 -0.43 6.16
CA ILE A 180 -4.47 -1.01 7.10
C ILE A 180 -4.84 0.02 8.17
N CYS A 181 -3.86 0.72 8.74
CA CYS A 181 -4.11 1.79 9.71
C CYS A 181 -5.00 2.90 9.13
N SER A 182 -4.65 3.40 7.94
CA SER A 182 -5.41 4.45 7.24
C SER A 182 -6.85 4.02 6.92
N ILE A 183 -7.06 2.77 6.49
CA ILE A 183 -8.41 2.21 6.26
C ILE A 183 -9.19 2.22 7.58
N ILE A 184 -8.67 1.60 8.64
CA ILE A 184 -9.36 1.43 9.93
C ILE A 184 -9.73 2.78 10.58
N GLU A 185 -8.85 3.77 10.49
CA GLU A 185 -9.09 5.12 11.01
C GLU A 185 -10.14 5.91 10.20
N SER A 186 -10.49 5.43 9.00
CA SER A 186 -11.40 6.07 8.05
C SER A 186 -12.69 5.29 7.82
N LEU A 187 -12.86 4.12 8.45
CA LEU A 187 -14.03 3.27 8.23
C LEU A 187 -15.35 3.96 8.62
N ASP A 188 -16.39 3.68 7.83
CA ASP A 188 -17.77 3.99 8.21
C ASP A 188 -18.09 3.28 9.54
N PRO A 189 -18.71 3.96 10.51
CA PRO A 189 -19.02 3.37 11.82
C PRO A 189 -19.88 2.10 11.78
N ARG A 190 -20.58 1.84 10.68
CA ARG A 190 -21.40 0.64 10.45
C ARG A 190 -20.59 -0.57 10.00
N ILE A 191 -19.33 -0.39 9.62
CA ILE A 191 -18.43 -1.47 9.24
C ILE A 191 -17.83 -2.10 10.51
N THR A 192 -17.86 -3.43 10.56
CA THR A 192 -17.16 -4.26 11.53
C THR A 192 -15.90 -4.80 10.88
N ALA A 193 -14.74 -4.49 11.45
CA ALA A 193 -13.45 -4.90 10.90
C ALA A 193 -12.70 -5.83 11.83
N GLN A 194 -12.11 -6.89 11.28
CA GLN A 194 -11.01 -7.61 11.89
C GLN A 194 -9.74 -7.30 11.11
N ALA A 195 -8.70 -6.82 11.80
CA ALA A 195 -7.38 -6.59 11.22
C ALA A 195 -6.33 -7.49 11.87
N PHE A 196 -5.48 -8.10 11.04
CA PHE A 196 -4.29 -8.82 11.45
C PHE A 196 -3.06 -8.16 10.81
N ILE A 197 -2.14 -7.67 11.64
CA ILE A 197 -0.95 -6.96 11.17
C ILE A 197 0.28 -7.65 11.75
N GLU A 198 1.03 -8.34 10.90
CA GLU A 198 2.29 -8.95 11.30
C GLU A 198 3.43 -7.94 11.30
N VAL A 199 4.25 -7.94 12.35
CA VAL A 199 5.38 -7.01 12.50
C VAL A 199 6.64 -7.73 13.00
N PRO A 200 7.84 -7.18 12.75
CA PRO A 200 9.09 -7.81 13.19
C PRO A 200 9.16 -8.01 14.70
N SER A 201 8.72 -7.03 15.49
CA SER A 201 8.80 -7.06 16.94
C SER A 201 7.56 -6.46 17.60
N SER A 202 7.30 -6.85 18.84
CA SER A 202 6.31 -6.23 19.71
C SER A 202 6.56 -4.73 19.92
N ALA A 203 7.80 -4.27 19.76
CA ALA A 203 8.16 -2.85 19.76
C ALA A 203 7.71 -2.09 18.50
N ASP A 204 7.31 -2.81 17.44
CA ASP A 204 6.79 -2.25 16.19
C ASP A 204 5.26 -2.12 16.16
N ILE A 205 4.59 -2.37 17.30
CA ILE A 205 3.15 -2.13 17.44
C ILE A 205 2.91 -0.61 17.45
N LEU A 206 2.14 -0.14 16.47
CA LEU A 206 1.82 1.28 16.33
C LEU A 206 0.52 1.63 17.05
N SER A 207 0.49 2.83 17.63
CA SER A 207 -0.74 3.41 18.18
C SER A 207 -1.73 3.72 17.06
N LEU A 208 -2.98 3.30 17.25
CA LEU A 208 -4.08 3.44 16.30
C LEU A 208 -5.34 3.88 17.06
N VAL A 209 -6.12 4.78 16.46
CA VAL A 209 -7.47 5.13 16.96
C VAL A 209 -8.51 4.57 16.00
N PRO A 210 -8.99 3.32 16.22
CA PRO A 210 -9.92 2.70 15.29
C PRO A 210 -11.26 3.42 15.22
N ARG A 211 -11.84 3.50 14.01
CA ARG A 211 -13.26 3.81 13.81
C ARG A 211 -14.05 2.53 13.55
N GLY A 212 -15.38 2.64 13.67
CA GLY A 212 -16.29 1.49 13.55
C GLY A 212 -16.10 0.44 14.65
N ILE A 213 -16.65 -0.75 14.44
CA ILE A 213 -16.49 -1.88 15.34
C ILE A 213 -15.26 -2.67 14.90
N SER A 214 -14.08 -2.11 15.16
CA SER A 214 -12.81 -2.64 14.66
C SER A 214 -12.02 -3.35 15.76
N ARG A 215 -11.55 -4.56 15.47
CA ARG A 215 -10.58 -5.31 16.28
C ARG A 215 -9.27 -5.40 15.52
N VAL A 216 -8.17 -5.01 16.17
CA VAL A 216 -6.84 -5.04 15.58
C VAL A 216 -5.95 -5.96 16.40
N ALA A 217 -5.43 -6.99 15.75
CA ALA A 217 -4.47 -7.92 16.32
C ALA A 217 -3.11 -7.71 15.65
N TRP A 218 -2.16 -7.21 16.44
CA TRP A 218 -0.76 -7.14 16.03
C TRP A 218 -0.07 -8.47 16.32
N LEU A 219 0.62 -9.02 15.32
CA LEU A 219 1.24 -10.32 15.35
C LEU A 219 2.76 -10.13 15.30
N ALA A 220 3.37 -10.03 16.47
CA ALA A 220 4.79 -9.77 16.58
C ALA A 220 5.62 -11.05 16.42
N ARG A 221 6.55 -11.07 15.46
CA ARG A 221 7.37 -12.27 15.18
C ARG A 221 8.30 -12.65 16.34
N ASP A 222 8.75 -11.69 17.13
CA ASP A 222 9.55 -11.91 18.35
C ASP A 222 8.79 -12.62 19.49
N ALA A 223 7.48 -12.86 19.35
CA ALA A 223 6.73 -13.74 20.24
C ALA A 223 6.95 -15.24 19.95
N GLY A 224 7.56 -15.56 18.81
CA GLY A 224 7.82 -16.92 18.35
C GLY A 224 6.59 -17.72 17.91
N CYS A 225 6.82 -18.88 17.32
CA CYS A 225 5.76 -19.83 16.95
C CYS A 225 6.24 -21.27 16.84
N GLU A 226 5.33 -22.21 17.07
CA GLU A 226 5.52 -23.60 16.64
C GLU A 226 5.50 -23.70 15.11
N THR A 227 6.51 -24.36 14.55
CA THR A 227 6.63 -24.66 13.12
C THR A 227 6.72 -26.17 12.89
N ALA A 228 6.77 -26.61 11.63
CA ALA A 228 7.04 -28.01 11.29
C ALA A 228 8.40 -28.53 11.82
N HIS A 229 9.31 -27.62 12.18
CA HIS A 229 10.64 -27.93 12.72
C HIS A 229 10.75 -27.70 14.24
N GLY A 230 9.64 -27.39 14.92
CA GLY A 230 9.58 -27.07 16.35
C GLY A 230 9.36 -25.57 16.62
N PHE A 231 9.49 -25.17 17.88
CA PHE A 231 9.32 -23.78 18.30
C PHE A 231 10.47 -22.90 17.80
N GLU A 232 10.14 -21.90 16.98
CA GLU A 232 11.02 -20.83 16.57
C GLU A 232 10.83 -19.63 17.49
N ALA A 233 11.93 -19.14 18.10
CA ALA A 233 11.88 -17.98 18.99
C ALA A 233 11.53 -16.67 18.24
N ILE A 234 11.81 -16.63 16.93
CA ILE A 234 11.35 -15.58 16.03
C ILE A 234 10.55 -16.28 14.94
N ALA A 235 9.25 -16.02 14.87
CA ALA A 235 8.39 -16.63 13.88
C ALA A 235 8.87 -16.29 12.46
N PRO A 236 8.87 -17.25 11.51
CA PRO A 236 9.09 -16.95 10.10
C PRO A 236 8.10 -15.91 9.59
N ARG A 237 8.54 -15.10 8.63
CA ARG A 237 7.68 -14.09 8.01
C ARG A 237 6.45 -14.71 7.36
N GLY A 238 5.28 -14.15 7.63
CA GLY A 238 4.00 -14.60 7.09
C GLY A 238 3.34 -15.71 7.90
N GLU A 239 4.09 -16.47 8.71
CA GLU A 239 3.58 -17.64 9.44
C GLU A 239 2.49 -17.23 10.45
N LEU A 240 2.72 -16.16 11.20
CA LEU A 240 1.74 -15.68 12.18
C LEU A 240 0.49 -15.15 11.48
N LEU A 241 0.67 -14.40 10.38
CA LEU A 241 -0.44 -13.86 9.60
C LEU A 241 -1.31 -14.96 9.00
N GLU A 242 -0.69 -15.95 8.35
CA GLU A 242 -1.39 -17.10 7.79
C GLU A 242 -2.19 -17.84 8.85
N ARG A 243 -1.53 -18.17 9.97
CA ARG A 243 -2.17 -18.88 11.07
C ARG A 243 -3.35 -18.11 11.65
N ALA A 244 -3.22 -16.80 11.82
CA ALA A 244 -4.29 -15.96 12.36
C ALA A 244 -5.51 -15.91 11.42
N VAL A 245 -5.30 -15.69 10.13
CA VAL A 245 -6.39 -15.65 9.13
C VAL A 245 -7.06 -17.01 9.00
N ARG A 246 -6.29 -18.09 8.86
CA ARG A 246 -6.80 -19.47 8.75
C ARG A 246 -7.58 -19.91 9.99
N ALA A 247 -7.19 -19.47 11.19
CA ALA A 247 -7.91 -19.74 12.43
C ALA A 247 -9.18 -18.89 12.58
N TRP A 248 -9.21 -17.70 11.98
CA TRP A 248 -10.33 -16.77 12.07
C TRP A 248 -11.49 -17.18 11.15
N LEU A 249 -11.21 -17.55 9.89
CA LEU A 249 -12.24 -17.81 8.87
C LEU A 249 -13.31 -18.85 9.27
N PRO A 250 -12.97 -20.05 9.81
CA PRO A 250 -13.99 -21.05 10.17
C PRO A 250 -14.92 -20.63 11.30
N ARG A 251 -14.58 -19.58 12.05
CA ARG A 251 -15.39 -19.04 13.15
C ARG A 251 -16.36 -17.93 12.72
N HIS A 252 -16.29 -17.51 11.45
CA HIS A 252 -17.05 -16.38 10.89
C HIS A 252 -17.77 -16.79 9.60
N THR A 253 -18.29 -18.02 9.57
CA THR A 253 -18.96 -18.58 8.38
C THR A 253 -20.27 -17.88 8.06
N ALA A 254 -20.94 -17.28 9.05
CA ALA A 254 -22.19 -16.55 8.85
C ALA A 254 -21.97 -15.29 8.00
N GLU A 255 -20.90 -14.55 8.28
CA GLU A 255 -20.49 -13.36 7.52
C GLU A 255 -20.04 -13.75 6.10
N LEU A 256 -19.26 -14.83 5.99
CA LEU A 256 -18.74 -15.34 4.72
C LEU A 256 -19.84 -15.89 3.80
N ALA A 257 -20.93 -16.42 4.34
CA ALA A 257 -21.97 -17.10 3.55
C ALA A 257 -22.54 -16.25 2.40
N SER A 258 -22.64 -14.93 2.61
CA SER A 258 -23.12 -13.97 1.59
C SER A 258 -22.09 -13.64 0.50
N ALA A 259 -20.82 -13.96 0.73
CA ALA A 259 -19.70 -13.63 -0.13
C ALA A 259 -19.10 -14.84 -0.86
N VAL A 260 -19.61 -16.05 -0.62
CA VAL A 260 -19.19 -17.27 -1.33
C VAL A 260 -19.78 -17.29 -2.74
N SER A 261 -18.96 -17.67 -3.72
CA SER A 261 -19.40 -17.79 -5.11
C SER A 261 -20.31 -19.01 -5.32
N LEU A 262 -21.30 -18.88 -6.21
CA LEU A 262 -22.21 -19.98 -6.58
C LEU A 262 -21.53 -21.08 -7.40
N ALA A 263 -20.37 -20.79 -7.99
CA ALA A 263 -19.59 -21.73 -8.78
C ALA A 263 -18.11 -21.69 -8.37
N PRO A 264 -17.38 -22.82 -8.48
CA PRO A 264 -15.94 -22.83 -8.28
C PRO A 264 -15.25 -21.82 -9.20
N GLN A 265 -14.32 -21.05 -8.64
CA GLN A 265 -13.57 -20.04 -9.36
C GLN A 265 -12.16 -20.56 -9.67
N GLN A 266 -11.75 -20.47 -10.92
CA GLN A 266 -10.39 -20.80 -11.31
C GLN A 266 -9.46 -19.64 -10.95
N LEU A 267 -8.39 -19.96 -10.23
CA LEU A 267 -7.27 -19.06 -9.99
C LEU A 267 -6.13 -19.41 -10.93
N ASP A 268 -5.61 -18.41 -11.63
CA ASP A 268 -4.32 -18.55 -12.30
C ASP A 268 -3.24 -18.78 -11.24
N ASP A 269 -2.36 -19.74 -11.52
CA ASP A 269 -1.16 -19.97 -10.72
C ASP A 269 -0.12 -18.92 -11.09
N ILE A 270 0.08 -17.96 -10.21
CA ILE A 270 0.98 -16.83 -10.43
C ILE A 270 2.36 -17.21 -9.88
N ASP A 271 3.37 -17.26 -10.73
CA ASP A 271 4.76 -17.38 -10.27
C ASP A 271 5.20 -16.04 -9.65
N VAL A 272 5.12 -15.94 -8.33
CA VAL A 272 5.49 -14.72 -7.58
C VAL A 272 6.97 -14.38 -7.65
N ASP A 273 7.81 -15.26 -8.19
CA ASP A 273 9.22 -14.99 -8.45
C ASP A 273 9.44 -14.34 -9.83
N ALA A 274 8.45 -14.37 -10.72
CA ALA A 274 8.49 -13.80 -12.06
C ALA A 274 7.44 -12.70 -12.31
N GLU A 275 6.31 -12.75 -11.61
CA GLU A 275 5.12 -11.96 -11.88
C GLU A 275 4.62 -11.22 -10.63
N LEU A 276 4.01 -10.05 -10.85
CA LEU A 276 3.38 -9.27 -9.78
C LEU A 276 2.03 -9.88 -9.41
N LEU A 277 1.86 -10.27 -8.16
CA LEU A 277 0.55 -10.62 -7.62
C LEU A 277 -0.25 -9.34 -7.31
N TRP A 278 -1.15 -8.97 -8.21
CA TRP A 278 -2.11 -7.88 -8.00
C TRP A 278 -3.49 -8.31 -8.49
N ASP A 279 -4.35 -8.76 -7.58
CA ASP A 279 -5.69 -9.28 -7.88
C ASP A 279 -6.71 -8.52 -7.02
N SER A 280 -7.33 -7.51 -7.62
CA SER A 280 -8.22 -6.56 -6.96
C SER A 280 -9.52 -6.41 -7.75
N PRO A 281 -10.67 -6.26 -7.08
CA PRO A 281 -11.95 -6.32 -7.76
C PRO A 281 -12.20 -5.05 -8.59
N VAL A 282 -12.54 -5.26 -9.86
CA VAL A 282 -12.96 -4.16 -10.75
C VAL A 282 -14.42 -3.78 -10.51
N ASP A 283 -15.28 -4.77 -10.22
CA ASP A 283 -16.69 -4.61 -9.91
C ASP A 283 -17.02 -5.38 -8.61
N PRO A 284 -16.98 -4.71 -7.44
CA PRO A 284 -17.18 -5.38 -6.17
C PRO A 284 -18.61 -5.91 -6.05
N SER A 285 -18.76 -7.11 -5.49
CA SER A 285 -20.09 -7.73 -5.39
C SER A 285 -20.94 -7.08 -4.29
N THR A 286 -22.23 -7.38 -4.29
CA THR A 286 -23.17 -6.93 -3.25
C THR A 286 -23.12 -7.78 -1.97
N GLY A 287 -22.07 -8.59 -1.78
CA GLY A 287 -21.87 -9.39 -0.57
C GLY A 287 -21.72 -8.52 0.68
N ASP A 288 -21.93 -9.12 1.85
CA ASP A 288 -21.80 -8.41 3.14
C ASP A 288 -20.38 -8.54 3.74
N PHE A 289 -19.50 -9.30 3.08
CA PHE A 289 -18.12 -9.52 3.48
C PHE A 289 -17.12 -9.03 2.42
N TYR A 290 -16.01 -8.44 2.87
CA TYR A 290 -14.88 -8.05 2.02
C TYR A 290 -13.53 -8.37 2.69
N ALA A 291 -12.52 -8.82 1.94
CA ALA A 291 -11.15 -8.92 2.45
C ALA A 291 -10.18 -8.05 1.65
N TRP A 292 -9.25 -7.42 2.36
CA TRP A 292 -8.10 -6.71 1.78
C TRP A 292 -6.83 -7.30 2.39
N ILE A 293 -5.97 -7.87 1.55
CA ILE A 293 -4.80 -8.63 1.98
C ILE A 293 -3.57 -8.16 1.20
N ALA A 294 -2.56 -7.65 1.90
CA ALA A 294 -1.34 -7.16 1.26
C ALA A 294 -0.09 -7.44 2.09
N GLY A 295 1.05 -7.63 1.42
CA GLY A 295 2.34 -7.91 2.09
C GLY A 295 3.27 -8.71 1.20
N GLU A 296 4.08 -9.59 1.81
CA GLU A 296 4.98 -10.49 1.08
C GLU A 296 4.22 -11.43 0.12
N ALA A 297 4.66 -11.49 -1.13
CA ALA A 297 3.90 -12.09 -2.22
C ALA A 297 3.59 -13.58 -2.06
N SER A 298 4.46 -14.40 -1.45
CA SER A 298 4.17 -15.82 -1.20
C SER A 298 3.10 -16.00 -0.13
N THR A 299 3.18 -15.22 0.95
CA THR A 299 2.17 -15.19 2.02
C THR A 299 0.80 -14.80 1.46
N VAL A 300 0.76 -13.75 0.64
CA VAL A 300 -0.47 -13.29 -0.02
C VAL A 300 -0.99 -14.35 -1.00
N LYS A 301 -0.13 -15.01 -1.79
CA LYS A 301 -0.52 -16.11 -2.70
C LYS A 301 -1.14 -17.28 -1.94
N SER A 302 -0.57 -17.65 -0.80
CA SER A 302 -1.07 -18.71 0.07
C SER A 302 -2.46 -18.39 0.63
N LEU A 303 -2.64 -17.17 1.15
CA LEU A 303 -3.95 -16.69 1.63
C LEU A 303 -4.98 -16.57 0.50
N ARG A 304 -4.56 -16.14 -0.70
CA ARG A 304 -5.42 -16.08 -1.89
C ARG A 304 -5.98 -17.45 -2.25
N ARG A 305 -5.12 -18.47 -2.32
CA ARG A 305 -5.55 -19.86 -2.55
C ARG A 305 -6.53 -20.30 -1.46
N HIS A 306 -6.25 -19.99 -0.21
CA HIS A 306 -7.11 -20.40 0.89
C HIS A 306 -8.51 -19.77 0.83
N LEU A 307 -8.61 -18.44 0.72
CA LEU A 307 -9.92 -17.77 0.71
C LEU A 307 -10.75 -18.13 -0.52
N VAL A 308 -10.14 -18.21 -1.70
CA VAL A 308 -10.91 -18.38 -2.95
C VAL A 308 -11.06 -19.85 -3.34
N SER A 309 -10.00 -20.66 -3.27
CA SER A 309 -10.06 -22.07 -3.68
C SER A 309 -10.59 -22.98 -2.57
N ASP A 310 -10.14 -22.81 -1.33
CA ASP A 310 -10.53 -23.72 -0.24
C ASP A 310 -11.88 -23.32 0.40
N ILE A 311 -12.09 -22.02 0.62
CA ILE A 311 -13.31 -21.48 1.27
C ILE A 311 -14.38 -21.05 0.24
N GLY A 312 -13.98 -20.70 -0.99
CA GLY A 312 -14.93 -20.34 -2.06
C GLY A 312 -15.38 -18.88 -2.08
N VAL A 313 -14.69 -17.96 -1.39
CA VAL A 313 -15.03 -16.53 -1.41
C VAL A 313 -14.95 -15.99 -2.84
N ASP A 314 -15.99 -15.27 -3.27
CA ASP A 314 -16.07 -14.61 -4.57
C ASP A 314 -14.91 -13.60 -4.72
N ARG A 315 -14.17 -13.68 -5.85
CA ARG A 315 -13.04 -12.80 -6.14
C ARG A 315 -13.42 -11.32 -6.16
N ARG A 316 -14.70 -11.00 -6.35
CA ARG A 316 -15.23 -9.63 -6.27
C ARG A 316 -15.31 -9.09 -4.85
N ASN A 317 -15.11 -9.93 -3.84
CA ASN A 317 -15.13 -9.59 -2.41
C ASN A 317 -13.75 -9.61 -1.76
N VAL A 318 -12.68 -9.74 -2.54
CA VAL A 318 -11.32 -9.88 -2.01
C VAL A 318 -10.32 -9.13 -2.87
N ALA A 319 -9.39 -8.42 -2.24
CA ALA A 319 -8.23 -7.81 -2.87
C ALA A 319 -6.94 -8.42 -2.31
N PHE A 320 -6.04 -8.84 -3.19
CA PHE A 320 -4.75 -9.44 -2.89
C PHE A 320 -3.62 -8.67 -3.59
N MET A 321 -2.68 -8.14 -2.81
CA MET A 321 -1.55 -7.36 -3.34
C MET A 321 -0.22 -7.83 -2.74
N GLY A 322 0.62 -8.44 -3.55
CA GLY A 322 2.02 -8.72 -3.23
C GLY A 322 2.83 -7.43 -3.30
N TYR A 323 3.02 -6.76 -2.16
CA TYR A 323 3.74 -5.49 -2.07
C TYR A 323 5.24 -5.67 -2.29
N TRP A 324 5.78 -6.83 -1.92
CA TRP A 324 7.19 -7.12 -2.04
C TRP A 324 7.45 -8.62 -2.05
N ARG A 325 8.69 -9.01 -2.36
CA ARG A 325 9.14 -10.40 -2.41
C ARG A 325 10.52 -10.50 -1.78
N ASP A 326 10.69 -11.44 -0.85
CA ASP A 326 11.98 -11.63 -0.19
C ASP A 326 13.07 -11.98 -1.21
N GLY A 327 14.26 -11.40 -1.04
CA GLY A 327 15.37 -11.56 -1.99
C GLY A 327 15.18 -10.86 -3.36
N ARG A 328 14.10 -10.11 -3.58
CA ARG A 328 13.82 -9.41 -4.85
C ARG A 328 13.60 -7.91 -4.62
N SER A 329 14.20 -7.09 -5.48
CA SER A 329 13.86 -5.67 -5.57
C SER A 329 12.62 -5.47 -6.43
N GLU A 330 11.80 -4.46 -6.12
CA GLU A 330 10.76 -3.96 -7.05
C GLU A 330 11.41 -3.68 -8.42
N ALA A 331 10.88 -4.30 -9.47
CA ALA A 331 11.26 -4.04 -10.85
C ALA A 331 10.70 -2.68 -11.29
N GLN A 332 11.45 -1.94 -12.11
CA GLN A 332 11.11 -0.58 -12.54
C GLN A 332 10.97 -0.47 -14.06
#